data_AF-Q70KX5-F1
#
_entry.id   AF-Q70KX5-F1
#
_cell.length_a   1.000
_cell.length_b   1.000
_cell.length_c   1.000
_cell.angle_alpha   90.00
_cell.angle_beta   90.00
_cell.angle_gamma   90.00
#
_symmetry.space_group_name_H-M   'P 1'
#
loop_
_entity.id
_entity.type
_entity.pdbx_description
1 polymer ?
#
loop_
_entity_poly.entity_id
_entity_poly.type
_entity_poly.pdbx_seq_one_letter_code
_entity_poly.pdbx_strand_id
1 'polypeptide(L)'
;MTSSTPYEYSYELDEKKPLNLDSNYVSSFSKYKRYVLWLFSILFILFWLSDFSLVAAEPKVVIIVAVNSGGGGVLKWKSEQEWAIERISIENKRAYAKRHGYGLFIKDQALSKRYSHEYREGWQKVDIMKQTMREFPNAEWFWWLDVETLIMEPQLSLEEHIFDRLDEIANKTLEAFNPLHIATDVAYVDYSQPSDMLITQDCGGFNLGSFLMRNTEWTELLLDIWWDPVGYEQKHMVWEHREQDALEALYANEPWIREKIAFLPLRQINAFPPGACADFKIDLRYFYNEKEHDFVVNMAGCNFGRDCWGEMRQYTQLMQTLHRRWYSMFF
;
A
#
# COMPACT_ATOMS: atom_id res chain seq x y z
N MET A 1 27.46 23.19 50.34
CA MET A 1 27.60 21.74 50.10
C MET A 1 27.39 21.51 48.61
N THR A 2 28.49 21.43 47.89
CA THR A 2 28.56 21.43 46.43
C THR A 2 29.21 20.13 45.98
N SER A 3 28.39 19.30 45.32
CA SER A 3 28.67 18.46 44.16
C SER A 3 30.12 18.05 43.91
N SER A 4 30.36 16.76 44.10
CA SER A 4 31.51 16.00 43.60
C SER A 4 31.45 15.71 42.10
N THR A 5 32.64 15.48 41.56
CA THR A 5 33.07 15.07 40.20
C THR A 5 33.50 16.22 39.29
N PRO A 6 34.44 16.00 38.35
CA PRO A 6 35.00 14.73 37.89
C PRO A 6 36.54 14.71 37.73
N TYR A 7 37.06 13.49 37.57
CA TYR A 7 38.32 13.10 36.95
C TYR A 7 39.22 14.22 36.37
N GLU A 8 40.43 14.28 36.92
CA GLU A 8 41.57 15.07 36.50
C GLU A 8 42.12 14.53 35.17
N TYR A 9 42.17 15.37 34.14
CA TYR A 9 42.67 15.00 32.81
C TYR A 9 44.19 15.18 32.77
N SER A 10 44.95 14.08 32.76
CA SER A 10 46.39 14.09 32.55
C SER A 10 46.70 14.39 31.07
N TYR A 11 47.37 15.50 30.80
CA TYR A 11 47.95 15.78 29.49
C TYR A 11 49.26 14.99 29.32
N GLU A 12 49.17 13.73 28.87
CA GLU A 12 50.31 13.11 28.19
C GLU A 12 50.34 13.64 26.75
N LEU A 13 51.35 14.46 26.45
CA LEU A 13 51.71 14.83 25.10
C LEU A 13 52.25 13.58 24.39
N ASP A 14 51.38 12.89 23.66
CA ASP A 14 51.79 11.91 22.67
C ASP A 14 52.64 12.63 21.60
N GLU A 15 53.95 12.44 21.64
CA GLU A 15 54.85 12.80 20.56
C GLU A 15 54.40 12.04 19.30
N LYS A 16 53.74 12.76 18.38
CA LYS A 16 53.45 12.26 17.04
C LYS A 16 54.77 11.86 16.37
N LYS A 17 55.01 10.55 16.27
CA LYS A 17 55.99 10.01 15.33
C LYS A 17 55.65 10.55 13.93
N PRO A 18 56.58 11.20 13.23
CA PRO A 18 56.33 11.65 11.87
C PRO A 18 56.09 10.41 11.01
N LEU A 19 54.89 10.36 10.40
CA LEU A 19 54.57 9.38 9.38
C LEU A 19 55.46 9.72 8.16
N ASN A 20 56.58 9.03 8.03
CA ASN A 20 57.40 9.08 6.82
C ASN A 20 56.59 8.43 5.69
N LEU A 21 55.80 9.23 4.98
CA LEU A 21 55.36 8.86 3.65
C LEU A 21 56.61 8.78 2.77
N ASP A 22 56.91 7.57 2.29
CA ASP A 22 57.97 7.32 1.31
C ASP A 22 57.89 8.34 0.17
N SER A 23 58.93 9.17 0.03
CA SER A 23 59.01 10.23 -0.98
C SER A 23 58.97 9.69 -2.42
N ASN A 24 59.19 8.39 -2.60
CA ASN A 24 59.09 7.68 -3.87
C ASN A 24 57.64 7.48 -4.35
N TYR A 25 56.65 7.39 -3.44
CA TYR A 25 55.23 7.31 -3.82
C TYR A 25 54.70 8.67 -4.32
N VAL A 26 55.15 9.76 -3.69
CA VAL A 26 54.76 11.14 -4.05
C VAL A 26 55.33 11.53 -5.43
N SER A 27 56.53 11.05 -5.78
CA SER A 27 57.16 11.37 -7.07
C SER A 27 56.50 10.67 -8.27
N SER A 28 55.99 9.46 -8.09
CA SER A 28 55.25 8.73 -9.13
C SER A 28 53.86 9.35 -9.39
N PHE A 29 53.15 9.75 -8.33
CA PHE A 29 51.85 10.44 -8.43
C PHE A 29 51.95 11.79 -9.16
N SER A 30 53.05 12.51 -8.95
CA SER A 30 53.37 13.76 -9.66
C SER A 30 53.46 13.56 -11.18
N LYS A 31 54.03 12.43 -11.63
CA LYS A 31 54.26 12.12 -13.04
C LYS A 31 52.97 11.89 -13.82
N TYR A 32 51.92 11.37 -13.17
CA TYR A 32 50.63 11.08 -13.79
C TYR A 32 49.50 12.05 -13.40
N LYS A 33 49.78 13.05 -12.55
CA LYS A 33 48.79 14.02 -12.06
C LYS A 33 47.99 14.68 -13.19
N ARG A 34 48.64 15.00 -14.31
CA ARG A 34 47.98 15.58 -15.49
C ARG A 34 47.03 14.60 -16.17
N TYR A 35 47.40 13.33 -16.28
CA TYR A 35 46.56 12.28 -16.87
C TYR A 35 45.38 11.93 -15.96
N VAL A 36 45.58 11.89 -14.64
CA VAL A 36 44.51 11.69 -13.66
C VAL A 36 43.51 12.84 -13.69
N LEU A 37 43.99 14.09 -13.74
CA LEU A 37 43.12 15.26 -13.89
C LEU A 37 42.36 15.26 -15.22
N TRP A 38 43.02 14.85 -16.31
CA TRP A 38 42.37 14.70 -17.62
C TRP A 38 41.30 13.61 -17.61
N LEU A 39 41.61 12.44 -17.05
CA LEU A 39 40.67 11.33 -16.94
C LEU A 39 39.48 11.68 -16.05
N PHE A 40 39.73 12.33 -14.91
CA PHE A 40 38.67 12.82 -14.03
C PHE A 40 37.82 13.89 -14.71
N SER A 41 38.43 14.83 -15.45
CA SER A 41 37.69 15.87 -16.18
C SER A 41 36.86 15.26 -17.31
N ILE A 42 37.39 14.28 -18.05
CA ILE A 42 36.63 13.53 -19.06
C ILE A 42 35.49 12.78 -18.40
N LEU A 43 35.71 12.05 -17.30
CA LEU A 43 34.66 11.31 -16.60
C LEU A 43 33.60 12.24 -16.01
N PHE A 44 33.99 13.39 -15.49
CA PHE A 44 33.09 14.41 -14.96
C PHE A 44 32.26 15.04 -16.10
N ILE A 45 32.90 15.38 -17.22
CA ILE A 45 32.21 15.90 -18.41
C ILE A 45 31.30 14.81 -19.00
N LEU A 46 31.73 13.55 -19.08
CA LEU A 46 30.91 12.43 -19.54
C LEU A 46 29.75 12.16 -18.59
N PHE A 47 29.92 12.32 -17.28
CA PHE A 47 28.85 12.20 -16.28
C PHE A 47 27.82 13.32 -16.40
N TRP A 48 28.25 14.55 -16.72
CA TRP A 48 27.37 15.71 -16.91
C TRP A 48 26.78 15.83 -18.33
N LEU A 49 27.44 15.31 -19.35
CA LEU A 49 26.98 15.26 -20.74
C LEU A 49 26.19 13.99 -21.04
N SER A 50 26.40 12.91 -20.29
CA SER A 50 25.48 11.81 -20.31
C SER A 50 24.17 12.33 -19.76
N ASP A 51 23.11 12.27 -20.57
CA ASP A 51 21.74 12.19 -20.09
C ASP A 51 21.55 10.87 -19.30
N PHE A 52 22.40 10.59 -18.30
CA PHE A 52 22.04 9.79 -17.15
C PHE A 52 21.10 10.63 -16.28
N SER A 53 20.04 11.10 -16.90
CA SER A 53 18.74 10.95 -16.31
C SER A 53 18.56 9.45 -16.08
N LEU A 54 19.07 8.98 -14.93
CA LEU A 54 18.44 7.89 -14.19
C LEU A 54 17.04 8.40 -13.79
N VAL A 55 16.21 8.75 -14.78
CA VAL A 55 14.77 8.82 -14.62
C VAL A 55 14.44 7.37 -14.32
N ALA A 56 14.30 7.07 -13.03
CA ALA A 56 13.70 5.83 -12.61
C ALA A 56 12.44 5.68 -13.46
N ALA A 57 12.38 4.61 -14.25
CA ALA A 57 11.20 4.35 -15.07
C ALA A 57 9.98 4.48 -14.17
N GLU A 58 9.00 5.29 -14.59
CA GLU A 58 7.82 5.50 -13.77
C GLU A 58 7.15 4.14 -13.50
N PRO A 59 6.73 3.89 -12.25
CA PRO A 59 6.25 2.57 -11.87
C PRO A 59 4.94 2.25 -12.58
N LYS A 60 4.83 1.03 -13.14
CA LYS A 60 3.58 0.55 -13.75
C LYS A 60 2.46 0.36 -12.73
N VAL A 61 2.81 0.00 -11.49
CA VAL A 61 1.85 -0.17 -10.41
C VAL A 61 2.24 0.72 -9.25
N VAL A 62 1.27 1.40 -8.66
CA VAL A 62 1.47 2.23 -7.45
C VAL A 62 0.59 1.69 -6.32
N ILE A 63 1.25 1.29 -5.24
CA ILE A 63 0.58 0.90 -3.99
C ILE A 63 0.23 2.16 -3.22
N ILE A 64 -1.01 2.26 -2.75
CA ILE A 64 -1.52 3.38 -1.99
C ILE A 64 -1.81 2.93 -0.56
N VAL A 65 -1.28 3.67 0.40
CA VAL A 65 -1.55 3.47 1.83
C VAL A 65 -1.88 4.80 2.44
N ALA A 66 -3.08 4.90 3.01
CA ALA A 66 -3.48 6.08 3.75
C ALA A 66 -3.21 5.86 5.23
N VAL A 67 -2.38 6.71 5.81
CA VAL A 67 -1.91 6.64 7.20
C VAL A 67 -2.47 7.80 7.99
N ASN A 68 -2.52 7.69 9.31
CA ASN A 68 -2.99 8.79 10.14
C ASN A 68 -1.90 9.15 11.16
N SER A 69 -1.08 10.15 10.82
CA SER A 69 0.03 10.59 11.67
C SER A 69 -0.43 11.44 12.87
N GLY A 70 -1.66 11.97 12.82
CA GLY A 70 -2.24 12.87 13.84
C GLY A 70 -3.16 12.17 14.83
N GLY A 71 -3.44 10.88 14.62
CA GLY A 71 -4.38 10.06 15.36
C GLY A 71 -5.83 10.18 14.86
N GLY A 72 -6.59 9.10 15.05
CA GLY A 72 -7.92 8.90 14.50
C GLY A 72 -8.94 9.94 14.98
N GLY A 73 -10.05 10.06 14.26
CA GLY A 73 -11.19 10.89 14.67
C GLY A 73 -10.88 12.37 14.78
N VAL A 74 -11.87 13.13 15.26
CA VAL A 74 -11.66 14.50 15.72
C VAL A 74 -10.68 14.44 16.91
N LEU A 75 -9.38 14.64 16.67
CA LEU A 75 -8.35 14.90 17.68
C LEU A 75 -8.06 13.75 18.68
N LYS A 76 -8.27 12.46 18.34
CA LYS A 76 -7.81 11.37 19.21
C LYS A 76 -6.32 11.19 19.01
N TRP A 77 -5.53 11.17 20.09
CA TRP A 77 -4.14 10.76 20.00
C TRP A 77 -4.04 9.28 19.64
N LYS A 78 -3.12 8.96 18.73
CA LYS A 78 -2.82 7.60 18.33
C LYS A 78 -2.14 6.84 19.47
N SER A 79 -2.66 5.66 19.79
CA SER A 79 -2.09 4.74 20.77
C SER A 79 -0.78 4.12 20.27
N GLU A 80 0.05 3.62 21.19
CA GLU A 80 1.30 2.91 20.85
C GLU A 80 1.05 1.71 19.91
N GLN A 81 -0.08 1.03 20.10
CA GLN A 81 -0.50 -0.09 19.27
C GLN A 81 -0.84 0.34 17.85
N GLU A 82 -1.65 1.39 17.68
CA GLU A 82 -1.96 1.95 16.35
C GLU A 82 -0.67 2.42 15.64
N TRP A 83 0.28 3.03 16.35
CA TRP A 83 1.58 3.42 15.78
C TRP A 83 2.38 2.21 15.31
N ALA A 84 2.38 1.14 16.10
CA ALA A 84 3.10 -0.08 15.77
C ALA A 84 2.49 -0.81 14.58
N ILE A 85 1.15 -0.88 14.48
CA ILE A 85 0.43 -1.44 13.33
C ILE A 85 0.81 -0.68 12.05
N GLU A 86 0.74 0.65 12.06
CA GLU A 86 1.06 1.47 10.90
C GLU A 86 2.51 1.27 10.46
N ARG A 87 3.46 1.25 11.39
CA ARG A 87 4.87 1.02 11.07
C ARG A 87 5.07 -0.33 10.38
N ILE A 88 4.51 -1.41 10.94
CA ILE A 88 4.60 -2.76 10.36
C ILE A 88 4.01 -2.77 8.94
N SER A 89 2.83 -2.19 8.78
CA SER A 89 2.11 -2.13 7.52
C SER A 89 2.89 -1.38 6.43
N ILE A 90 3.43 -0.21 6.76
CA ILE A 90 4.25 0.60 5.86
C ILE A 90 5.52 -0.15 5.47
N GLU A 91 6.23 -0.75 6.44
CA GLU A 91 7.47 -1.48 6.18
C GLU A 91 7.24 -2.68 5.27
N ASN A 92 6.16 -3.44 5.51
CA ASN A 92 5.75 -4.56 4.67
C ASN A 92 5.50 -4.13 3.22
N LYS A 93 4.68 -3.10 3.00
CA LYS A 93 4.34 -2.60 1.67
C LYS A 93 5.52 -1.93 0.96
N ARG A 94 6.38 -1.22 1.71
CA ARG A 94 7.63 -0.64 1.20
C ARG A 94 8.60 -1.71 0.72
N ALA A 95 8.76 -2.79 1.49
CA ALA A 95 9.63 -3.89 1.09
C ALA A 95 9.10 -4.59 -0.16
N TYR A 96 7.79 -4.82 -0.24
CA TYR A 96 7.15 -5.40 -1.41
C TYR A 96 7.27 -4.51 -2.65
N ALA A 97 6.95 -3.22 -2.54
CA ALA A 97 7.05 -2.26 -3.63
C ALA A 97 8.49 -2.16 -4.17
N LYS A 98 9.47 -2.05 -3.27
CA LYS A 98 10.90 -2.01 -3.64
C LYS A 98 11.34 -3.28 -4.38
N ARG A 99 10.81 -4.44 -4.02
CA ARG A 99 11.18 -5.72 -4.64
C ARG A 99 10.77 -5.79 -6.10
N HIS A 100 9.54 -5.39 -6.38
CA HIS A 100 8.92 -5.55 -7.70
C HIS A 100 9.03 -4.30 -8.57
N GLY A 101 9.65 -3.23 -8.07
CA GLY A 101 9.77 -1.96 -8.78
C GLY A 101 8.45 -1.18 -8.84
N TYR A 102 7.54 -1.43 -7.90
CA TYR A 102 6.29 -0.69 -7.78
C TYR A 102 6.50 0.64 -7.04
N GLY A 103 5.64 1.61 -7.32
CA GLY A 103 5.53 2.84 -6.54
C GLY A 103 4.86 2.57 -5.20
N LEU A 104 5.20 3.37 -4.19
CA LEU A 104 4.48 3.39 -2.91
C LEU A 104 4.12 4.84 -2.57
N PHE A 105 2.83 5.13 -2.55
CA PHE A 105 2.28 6.41 -2.15
C PHE A 105 1.69 6.31 -0.74
N ILE A 106 2.35 6.95 0.23
CA ILE A 106 1.90 7.00 1.62
C ILE A 106 1.30 8.38 1.87
N LYS A 107 0.02 8.44 2.21
CA LYS A 107 -0.68 9.71 2.40
C LYS A 107 -1.22 9.86 3.82
N ASP A 108 -0.88 10.96 4.47
CA ASP A 108 -1.44 11.32 5.76
C ASP A 108 -2.87 11.88 5.64
N GLN A 109 -3.80 11.30 6.41
CA GLN A 109 -5.21 11.61 6.48
C GLN A 109 -5.57 12.66 7.56
N ALA A 110 -4.63 13.03 8.43
CA ALA A 110 -4.92 13.83 9.63
C ALA A 110 -5.50 15.24 9.35
N LEU A 111 -5.27 15.81 8.17
CA LEU A 111 -5.59 17.22 7.85
C LEU A 111 -6.72 17.42 6.84
N SER A 112 -7.35 16.36 6.33
CA SER A 112 -8.37 16.49 5.28
C SER A 112 -9.71 16.96 5.85
N LYS A 113 -9.80 18.25 6.17
CA LYS A 113 -11.05 18.95 6.46
C LYS A 113 -11.70 19.34 5.15
N ARG A 114 -12.57 18.49 4.58
CA ARG A 114 -13.46 18.94 3.50
C ARG A 114 -14.89 19.23 3.97
N TYR A 115 -15.36 18.58 5.05
CA TYR A 115 -16.68 18.83 5.62
C TYR A 115 -16.68 18.45 7.11
N SER A 116 -17.09 19.36 7.98
CA SER A 116 -16.65 19.45 9.37
C SER A 116 -17.49 18.68 10.39
N HIS A 117 -18.36 17.76 9.97
CA HIS A 117 -19.37 17.16 10.87
C HIS A 117 -19.22 15.65 11.08
N GLU A 118 -18.47 14.95 10.22
CA GLU A 118 -18.29 13.51 10.31
C GLU A 118 -16.82 13.12 10.15
N TYR A 119 -16.43 12.08 10.86
CA TYR A 119 -15.15 11.41 10.68
C TYR A 119 -15.17 10.57 9.39
N ARG A 120 -14.34 10.92 8.40
CA ARG A 120 -14.45 10.49 6.99
C ARG A 120 -13.26 9.69 6.46
N GLU A 121 -12.62 8.86 7.28
CA GLU A 121 -11.43 8.11 6.83
C GLU A 121 -11.67 7.23 5.60
N GLY A 122 -12.81 6.53 5.52
CA GLY A 122 -13.16 5.70 4.36
C GLY A 122 -13.31 6.50 3.07
N TRP A 123 -14.07 7.60 3.10
CA TRP A 123 -14.29 8.47 1.93
C TRP A 123 -13.04 9.11 1.35
N GLN A 124 -11.98 9.28 2.15
CA GLN A 124 -10.71 9.80 1.66
C GLN A 124 -10.05 8.89 0.62
N LYS A 125 -10.44 7.61 0.53
CA LYS A 125 -10.01 6.70 -0.54
C LYS A 125 -10.14 7.35 -1.91
N VAL A 126 -11.26 8.03 -2.16
CA VAL A 126 -11.55 8.68 -3.45
C VAL A 126 -10.61 9.86 -3.71
N ASP A 127 -10.48 10.78 -2.76
CA ASP A 127 -9.61 11.96 -2.91
C ASP A 127 -8.13 11.58 -3.04
N ILE A 128 -7.68 10.60 -2.25
CA ILE A 128 -6.30 10.11 -2.27
C ILE A 128 -6.03 9.40 -3.60
N MET A 129 -6.94 8.56 -4.09
CA MET A 129 -6.81 7.91 -5.41
C MET A 129 -6.66 8.96 -6.52
N LYS A 130 -7.53 10.00 -6.56
CA LYS A 130 -7.41 11.09 -7.53
C LYS A 130 -6.10 11.88 -7.41
N GLN A 131 -5.55 12.01 -6.20
CA GLN A 131 -4.24 12.64 -6.02
C GLN A 131 -3.14 11.74 -6.58
N THR A 132 -3.17 10.44 -6.28
CA THR A 132 -2.17 9.48 -6.77
C THR A 132 -2.18 9.38 -8.29
N MET A 133 -3.37 9.34 -8.93
CA MET A 133 -3.48 9.35 -10.40
C MET A 133 -2.83 10.58 -11.03
N ARG A 134 -2.92 11.76 -10.38
CA ARG A 134 -2.27 12.99 -10.86
C ARG A 134 -0.76 13.00 -10.66
N GLU A 135 -0.27 12.39 -9.58
CA GLU A 135 1.18 12.28 -9.32
C GLU A 135 1.86 11.21 -10.18
N PHE A 136 1.13 10.15 -10.54
CA PHE A 136 1.63 9.03 -11.33
C PHE A 136 0.78 8.82 -12.59
N PRO A 137 0.78 9.78 -13.54
CA PRO A 137 -0.10 9.75 -14.70
C PRO A 137 0.19 8.59 -15.66
N ASN A 138 1.39 8.02 -15.63
CA ASN A 138 1.77 6.89 -16.49
C ASN A 138 1.68 5.52 -15.79
N ALA A 139 1.26 5.46 -14.52
CA ALA A 139 0.98 4.18 -13.87
C ALA A 139 -0.23 3.51 -14.54
N GLU A 140 -0.19 2.20 -14.71
CA GLU A 140 -1.30 1.42 -15.27
C GLU A 140 -2.32 1.05 -14.18
N TRP A 141 -1.84 0.67 -12.99
CA TRP A 141 -2.68 0.22 -11.88
C TRP A 141 -2.35 0.92 -10.57
N PHE A 142 -3.39 1.22 -9.82
CA PHE A 142 -3.32 1.70 -8.46
C PHE A 142 -3.89 0.64 -7.54
N TRP A 143 -3.09 0.17 -6.58
CA TRP A 143 -3.53 -0.82 -5.61
C TRP A 143 -3.70 -0.16 -4.25
N TRP A 144 -4.95 0.00 -3.83
CA TRP A 144 -5.27 0.48 -2.50
C TRP A 144 -5.11 -0.66 -1.48
N LEU A 145 -4.42 -0.36 -0.38
CA LEU A 145 -4.34 -1.24 0.77
C LEU A 145 -4.57 -0.48 2.08
N ASP A 146 -5.51 -0.94 2.88
CA ASP A 146 -5.73 -0.42 4.23
C ASP A 146 -4.52 -0.68 5.15
N VAL A 147 -4.38 0.14 6.19
CA VAL A 147 -3.25 0.05 7.13
C VAL A 147 -3.25 -1.29 7.86
N GLU A 148 -4.42 -1.84 8.16
CA GLU A 148 -4.60 -3.13 8.82
C GLU A 148 -4.43 -4.34 7.88
N THR A 149 -3.83 -4.17 6.69
CA THR A 149 -3.47 -5.27 5.78
C THR A 149 -1.99 -5.63 5.85
N LEU A 150 -1.68 -6.90 5.57
CA LEU A 150 -0.30 -7.40 5.47
C LEU A 150 -0.15 -8.29 4.24
N ILE A 151 0.86 -8.01 3.41
CA ILE A 151 1.25 -8.84 2.28
C ILE A 151 2.08 -10.01 2.82
N MET A 152 1.57 -11.23 2.66
CA MET A 152 2.10 -12.45 3.27
C MET A 152 3.06 -13.20 2.35
N GLU A 153 2.92 -13.04 1.03
CA GLU A 153 3.72 -13.74 0.02
C GLU A 153 4.53 -12.74 -0.83
N PRO A 154 5.62 -12.16 -0.28
CA PRO A 154 6.34 -11.05 -0.90
C PRO A 154 7.11 -11.43 -2.16
N GLN A 155 7.23 -12.72 -2.48
CA GLN A 155 7.91 -13.22 -3.67
C GLN A 155 7.05 -13.15 -4.94
N LEU A 156 5.72 -13.20 -4.81
CA LEU A 156 4.80 -13.17 -5.95
C LEU A 156 4.63 -11.72 -6.41
N SER A 157 4.73 -11.48 -7.73
CA SER A 157 4.39 -10.18 -8.32
C SER A 157 2.89 -10.11 -8.59
N LEU A 158 2.34 -8.90 -8.75
CA LEU A 158 0.92 -8.72 -9.09
C LEU A 158 0.60 -9.22 -10.51
N GLU A 159 1.57 -9.15 -11.43
CA GLU A 159 1.45 -9.71 -12.77
C GLU A 159 1.20 -11.22 -12.70
N GLU A 160 2.08 -11.96 -12.05
CA GLU A 160 1.97 -13.42 -11.89
C GLU A 160 0.73 -13.81 -11.07
N HIS A 161 0.47 -13.09 -9.97
CA HIS A 161 -0.57 -13.46 -9.03
C HIS A 161 -1.98 -13.14 -9.56
N ILE A 162 -2.15 -11.99 -10.20
CA ILE A 162 -3.46 -11.42 -10.57
C ILE A 162 -3.57 -11.18 -12.07
N PHE A 163 -2.75 -10.30 -12.65
CA PHE A 163 -3.04 -9.72 -13.96
C PHE A 163 -2.96 -10.75 -15.10
N ASP A 164 -1.99 -11.66 -15.07
CA ASP A 164 -1.82 -12.68 -16.11
C ASP A 164 -2.90 -13.77 -16.08
N ARG A 165 -3.65 -13.87 -14.98
CA ARG A 165 -4.70 -14.89 -14.78
C ARG A 165 -6.08 -14.28 -14.58
N LEU A 166 -6.26 -13.00 -14.93
CA LEU A 166 -7.47 -12.24 -14.61
C LEU A 166 -8.74 -12.91 -15.17
N ASP A 167 -8.68 -13.42 -16.39
CA ASP A 167 -9.80 -14.11 -17.05
C ASP A 167 -10.16 -15.45 -16.37
N GLU A 168 -9.26 -16.05 -15.59
CA GLU A 168 -9.49 -17.30 -14.88
C GLU A 168 -10.07 -17.09 -13.49
N ILE A 169 -9.62 -16.04 -12.79
CA ILE A 169 -9.93 -15.84 -11.36
C ILE A 169 -11.01 -14.79 -11.12
N ALA A 170 -11.20 -13.83 -12.02
CA ALA A 170 -12.10 -12.71 -11.80
C ALA A 170 -13.50 -12.99 -12.36
N ASN A 171 -14.52 -12.81 -11.53
CA ASN A 171 -15.91 -12.86 -11.96
C ASN A 171 -16.40 -11.45 -12.31
N LYS A 172 -16.91 -11.24 -13.53
CA LYS A 172 -17.52 -9.95 -13.92
C LYS A 172 -18.97 -9.79 -13.45
N THR A 173 -19.59 -10.87 -12.97
CA THR A 173 -20.99 -10.90 -12.54
C THR A 173 -21.10 -11.37 -11.10
N LEU A 174 -22.26 -11.12 -10.49
CA LEU A 174 -22.61 -11.56 -9.14
C LEU A 174 -23.18 -12.98 -9.10
N GLU A 175 -23.07 -13.77 -10.19
CA GLU A 175 -23.67 -15.10 -10.24
C GLU A 175 -22.99 -16.09 -9.30
N ALA A 176 -21.67 -16.00 -9.16
CA ALA A 176 -20.90 -16.91 -8.30
C ALA A 176 -21.08 -16.61 -6.80
N PHE A 177 -21.20 -15.34 -6.43
CA PHE A 177 -21.29 -14.91 -5.04
C PHE A 177 -21.99 -13.55 -4.91
N ASN A 178 -23.04 -13.49 -4.09
CA ASN A 178 -23.88 -12.30 -3.94
C ASN A 178 -24.56 -12.26 -2.55
N PRO A 179 -23.81 -11.91 -1.50
CA PRO A 179 -24.33 -11.87 -0.12
C PRO A 179 -25.41 -10.80 0.07
N LEU A 180 -25.41 -9.76 -0.77
CA LEU A 180 -26.33 -8.62 -0.71
C LEU A 180 -27.61 -8.81 -1.54
N HIS A 181 -27.72 -9.91 -2.28
CA HIS A 181 -28.83 -10.17 -3.19
C HIS A 181 -29.10 -9.03 -4.19
N ILE A 182 -28.05 -8.34 -4.64
CA ILE A 182 -28.15 -7.32 -5.69
C ILE A 182 -28.63 -7.99 -6.98
N ALA A 183 -29.53 -7.36 -7.72
CA ALA A 183 -30.03 -7.90 -8.99
C ALA A 183 -28.85 -8.28 -9.91
N THR A 184 -28.86 -9.50 -10.44
CA THR A 184 -27.80 -10.01 -11.34
C THR A 184 -28.00 -9.52 -12.77
N ASP A 185 -29.26 -9.51 -13.23
CA ASP A 185 -29.68 -9.05 -14.55
C ASP A 185 -30.03 -7.56 -14.54
N VAL A 186 -29.30 -6.79 -15.34
CA VAL A 186 -29.46 -5.34 -15.47
C VAL A 186 -29.32 -5.00 -16.96
N ALA A 187 -30.24 -4.19 -17.48
CA ALA A 187 -30.21 -3.77 -18.87
C ALA A 187 -28.98 -2.89 -19.18
N TYR A 188 -28.52 -2.93 -20.44
CA TYR A 188 -27.44 -2.08 -20.97
C TYR A 188 -26.04 -2.30 -20.40
N VAL A 189 -25.75 -3.49 -19.87
CA VAL A 189 -24.42 -3.87 -19.37
C VAL A 189 -23.65 -4.64 -20.45
N ASP A 190 -22.42 -4.22 -20.77
CA ASP A 190 -21.54 -4.93 -21.71
C ASP A 190 -20.22 -5.41 -21.08
N TYR A 191 -20.17 -6.71 -20.77
CA TYR A 191 -18.98 -7.35 -20.19
C TYR A 191 -17.88 -7.69 -21.22
N SER A 192 -18.02 -7.28 -22.49
CA SER A 192 -17.00 -7.51 -23.54
C SER A 192 -15.69 -6.77 -23.27
N GLN A 193 -15.76 -5.63 -22.57
CA GLN A 193 -14.61 -4.78 -22.29
C GLN A 193 -13.82 -5.29 -21.07
N PRO A 194 -12.51 -4.97 -21.00
CA PRO A 194 -11.73 -5.25 -19.80
C PRO A 194 -12.28 -4.45 -18.60
N SER A 195 -12.16 -5.06 -17.42
CA SER A 195 -12.53 -4.45 -16.15
C SER A 195 -11.46 -3.46 -15.70
N ASP A 196 -11.90 -2.31 -15.20
CA ASP A 196 -11.04 -1.21 -14.77
C ASP A 196 -10.96 -1.12 -13.23
N MET A 197 -11.80 -1.86 -12.51
CA MET A 197 -11.73 -1.98 -11.05
C MET A 197 -11.85 -3.44 -10.62
N LEU A 198 -10.92 -3.88 -9.77
CA LEU A 198 -10.88 -5.21 -9.19
C LEU A 198 -11.13 -5.10 -7.69
N ILE A 199 -12.25 -5.65 -7.23
CA ILE A 199 -12.63 -5.66 -5.81
C ILE A 199 -12.84 -7.09 -5.34
N THR A 200 -13.10 -7.23 -4.05
CA THR A 200 -13.50 -8.51 -3.45
C THR A 200 -14.83 -8.35 -2.76
N GLN A 201 -15.47 -9.47 -2.47
CA GLN A 201 -16.67 -9.52 -1.64
C GLN A 201 -16.42 -10.37 -0.40
N ASP A 202 -17.01 -9.97 0.71
CA ASP A 202 -16.94 -10.67 1.99
C ASP A 202 -18.33 -11.06 2.50
N CYS A 203 -18.46 -11.35 3.79
CA CYS A 203 -19.75 -11.71 4.39
C CYS A 203 -20.77 -10.56 4.44
N GLY A 204 -20.32 -9.30 4.33
CA GLY A 204 -21.12 -8.10 4.44
C GLY A 204 -21.39 -7.41 3.09
N GLY A 205 -20.64 -7.71 2.05
CA GLY A 205 -20.82 -7.05 0.75
C GLY A 205 -19.53 -6.83 0.00
N PHE A 206 -19.38 -5.65 -0.58
CA PHE A 206 -18.14 -5.25 -1.27
C PHE A 206 -17.09 -4.87 -0.24
N ASN A 207 -15.88 -5.38 -0.40
CA ASN A 207 -14.77 -5.04 0.48
C ASN A 207 -13.75 -4.14 -0.22
N LEU A 208 -13.49 -3.00 0.42
CA LEU A 208 -12.57 -1.96 -0.07
C LEU A 208 -11.28 -1.84 0.74
N GLY A 209 -10.94 -2.85 1.54
CA GLY A 209 -9.67 -2.90 2.28
C GLY A 209 -8.47 -3.25 1.41
N SER A 210 -8.71 -3.92 0.28
CA SER A 210 -7.72 -4.19 -0.76
C SER A 210 -8.44 -4.22 -2.11
N PHE A 211 -8.14 -3.26 -2.98
CA PHE A 211 -8.73 -3.19 -4.32
C PHE A 211 -7.80 -2.50 -5.32
N LEU A 212 -7.96 -2.82 -6.60
CA LEU A 212 -7.16 -2.26 -7.68
C LEU A 212 -8.03 -1.43 -8.61
N MET A 213 -7.51 -0.30 -9.07
CA MET A 213 -8.12 0.51 -10.12
C MET A 213 -7.11 0.77 -11.23
N ARG A 214 -7.53 0.57 -12.47
CA ARG A 214 -6.75 0.87 -13.66
C ARG A 214 -6.80 2.37 -13.92
N ASN A 215 -5.70 2.93 -14.41
CA ASN A 215 -5.62 4.32 -14.81
C ASN A 215 -6.37 4.54 -16.14
N THR A 216 -7.64 4.93 -16.06
CA THR A 216 -8.52 5.14 -17.22
C THR A 216 -9.45 6.32 -16.98
N GLU A 217 -10.01 6.87 -18.06
CA GLU A 217 -11.06 7.89 -17.99
C GLU A 217 -12.31 7.39 -17.22
N TRP A 218 -12.61 6.08 -17.31
CA TRP A 218 -13.68 5.47 -16.54
C TRP A 218 -13.43 5.58 -15.03
N THR A 219 -12.19 5.31 -14.59
CA THR A 219 -11.80 5.41 -13.18
C THR A 219 -11.93 6.85 -12.69
N GLU A 220 -11.51 7.84 -13.48
CA GLU A 220 -11.68 9.26 -13.13
C GLU A 220 -13.16 9.61 -12.95
N LEU A 221 -14.02 9.20 -13.89
CA LEU A 221 -15.46 9.45 -13.84
C LEU A 221 -16.13 8.75 -12.64
N LEU A 222 -15.78 7.48 -12.37
CA LEU A 222 -16.27 6.76 -11.21
C LEU A 222 -15.89 7.51 -9.93
N LEU A 223 -14.64 7.95 -9.78
CA LEU A 223 -14.19 8.67 -8.59
C LEU A 223 -14.87 10.04 -8.45
N ASP A 224 -15.33 10.68 -9.53
CA ASP A 224 -16.15 11.91 -9.47
C ASP A 224 -17.55 11.65 -8.90
N ILE A 225 -18.19 10.56 -9.30
CA ILE A 225 -19.57 10.23 -8.89
C ILE A 225 -19.61 9.51 -7.54
N TRP A 226 -18.62 8.66 -7.26
CA TRP A 226 -18.55 7.87 -6.04
C TRP A 226 -18.50 8.75 -4.79
N TRP A 227 -17.84 9.91 -4.89
CA TRP A 227 -17.83 10.92 -3.85
C TRP A 227 -18.59 12.19 -4.25
N ASP A 228 -19.81 12.01 -4.77
CA ASP A 228 -20.70 13.12 -5.08
C ASP A 228 -21.33 13.71 -3.79
N PRO A 229 -21.24 15.04 -3.57
CA PRO A 229 -21.82 15.69 -2.40
C PRO A 229 -23.33 15.51 -2.26
N VAL A 230 -24.08 15.45 -3.36
CA VAL A 230 -25.55 15.32 -3.32
C VAL A 230 -25.92 13.92 -2.86
N GLY A 231 -25.30 12.89 -3.46
CA GLY A 231 -25.48 11.50 -3.05
C GLY A 231 -25.14 11.30 -1.57
N TYR A 232 -23.97 11.80 -1.15
CA TYR A 232 -23.56 11.74 0.24
C TYR A 232 -24.55 12.44 1.18
N GLU A 233 -24.92 13.71 0.92
CA GLU A 233 -25.83 14.45 1.80
C GLU A 233 -27.18 13.76 1.97
N GLN A 234 -27.70 13.11 0.93
CA GLN A 234 -28.98 12.42 0.98
C GLN A 234 -28.94 11.05 1.67
N LYS A 235 -27.80 10.36 1.63
CA LYS A 235 -27.71 8.93 1.99
C LYS A 235 -26.75 8.62 3.12
N HIS A 236 -25.90 9.54 3.57
CA HIS A 236 -24.91 9.28 4.62
C HIS A 236 -25.49 8.79 5.94
N MET A 237 -26.74 9.14 6.25
CA MET A 237 -27.45 8.64 7.44
C MET A 237 -28.04 7.23 7.28
N VAL A 238 -28.11 6.73 6.03
CA VAL A 238 -28.63 5.40 5.68
C VAL A 238 -27.50 4.40 5.45
N TRP A 239 -26.38 4.89 4.90
CA TRP A 239 -25.20 4.07 4.61
C TRP A 239 -24.33 3.88 5.85
N GLU A 240 -24.54 2.76 6.55
CA GLU A 240 -23.77 2.38 7.73
C GLU A 240 -22.28 2.14 7.39
N HIS A 241 -22.00 1.53 6.23
CA HIS A 241 -20.64 1.28 5.73
C HIS A 241 -20.16 2.32 4.70
N ARG A 242 -20.87 3.45 4.61
CA ARG A 242 -20.38 4.68 3.98
C ARG A 242 -19.96 4.50 2.51
N GLU A 243 -18.67 4.58 2.20
CA GLU A 243 -18.18 4.51 0.82
C GLU A 243 -18.39 3.12 0.19
N GLN A 244 -18.46 2.07 1.01
CA GLN A 244 -18.78 0.71 0.55
C GLN A 244 -20.23 0.65 0.05
N ASP A 245 -21.19 1.02 0.91
CA ASP A 245 -22.62 1.04 0.54
C ASP A 245 -22.90 1.98 -0.65
N ALA A 246 -22.14 3.08 -0.77
CA ALA A 246 -22.25 3.99 -1.90
C ALA A 246 -21.80 3.33 -3.22
N LEU A 247 -20.69 2.58 -3.21
CA LEU A 247 -20.25 1.83 -4.39
C LEU A 247 -21.23 0.73 -4.74
N GLU A 248 -21.78 0.04 -3.75
CA GLU A 248 -22.80 -1.00 -3.94
C GLU A 248 -24.07 -0.43 -4.57
N ALA A 249 -24.53 0.74 -4.10
CA ALA A 249 -25.67 1.44 -4.68
C ALA A 249 -25.39 1.87 -6.12
N LEU A 250 -24.20 2.40 -6.41
CA LEU A 250 -23.80 2.75 -7.77
C LEU A 250 -23.74 1.51 -8.68
N TYR A 251 -23.10 0.44 -8.23
CA TYR A 251 -23.04 -0.83 -8.97
C TYR A 251 -24.42 -1.45 -9.24
N ALA A 252 -25.35 -1.31 -8.28
CA ALA A 252 -26.71 -1.83 -8.42
C ALA A 252 -27.56 -1.05 -9.44
N ASN A 253 -27.30 0.25 -9.61
CA ASN A 253 -28.18 1.13 -10.40
C ASN A 253 -27.57 1.63 -11.71
N GLU A 254 -26.23 1.63 -11.86
CA GLU A 254 -25.52 2.23 -12.99
C GLU A 254 -24.82 1.17 -13.86
N PRO A 255 -25.37 0.85 -15.06
CA PRO A 255 -24.82 -0.20 -15.94
C PRO A 255 -23.35 0.02 -16.34
N TRP A 256 -22.97 1.28 -16.61
CA TRP A 256 -21.61 1.65 -17.04
C TRP A 256 -20.56 1.50 -15.92
N ILE A 257 -20.97 1.54 -14.65
CA ILE A 257 -20.10 1.21 -13.50
C ILE A 257 -19.98 -0.30 -13.38
N ARG A 258 -21.12 -0.98 -13.47
CA ARG A 258 -21.25 -2.42 -13.32
C ARG A 258 -20.40 -3.22 -14.31
N GLU A 259 -20.38 -2.82 -15.57
CA GLU A 259 -19.65 -3.54 -16.63
C GLU A 259 -18.13 -3.52 -16.47
N LYS A 260 -17.60 -2.58 -15.69
CA LYS A 260 -16.16 -2.35 -15.49
C LYS A 260 -15.61 -2.85 -14.16
N ILE A 261 -16.46 -3.35 -13.27
CA ILE A 261 -16.04 -3.95 -12.00
C ILE A 261 -15.96 -5.47 -12.16
N ALA A 262 -14.87 -6.06 -11.66
CA ALA A 262 -14.73 -7.50 -11.51
C ALA A 262 -14.37 -7.90 -10.08
N PHE A 263 -14.80 -9.08 -9.70
CA PHE A 263 -14.69 -9.65 -8.36
C PHE A 263 -13.63 -10.73 -8.31
N LEU A 264 -12.59 -10.48 -7.55
CA LEU A 264 -11.58 -11.48 -7.20
C LEU A 264 -12.08 -12.32 -6.00
N PRO A 265 -11.65 -13.59 -5.89
CA PRO A 265 -11.88 -14.35 -4.67
C PRO A 265 -11.23 -13.64 -3.47
N LEU A 266 -11.96 -13.50 -2.36
CA LEU A 266 -11.51 -12.69 -1.20
C LEU A 266 -10.09 -13.03 -0.76
N ARG A 267 -9.78 -14.33 -0.65
CA ARG A 267 -8.49 -14.83 -0.21
C ARG A 267 -7.30 -14.50 -1.12
N GLN A 268 -7.55 -14.10 -2.37
CA GLN A 268 -6.47 -13.75 -3.30
C GLN A 268 -5.82 -12.41 -2.98
N ILE A 269 -6.56 -11.44 -2.43
CA ILE A 269 -5.99 -10.10 -2.15
C ILE A 269 -6.44 -9.51 -0.81
N ASN A 270 -7.27 -10.22 -0.04
CA ASN A 270 -8.00 -9.63 1.08
C ASN A 270 -8.52 -10.66 2.10
N ALA A 271 -7.76 -11.75 2.34
CA ALA A 271 -8.18 -12.82 3.23
C ALA A 271 -8.39 -12.32 4.67
N PHE A 272 -9.36 -12.86 5.39
CA PHE A 272 -9.64 -12.44 6.76
C PHE A 272 -9.00 -13.34 7.83
N PRO A 273 -8.60 -12.78 8.96
CA PRO A 273 -8.23 -13.57 10.12
C PRO A 273 -9.44 -14.35 10.70
N PRO A 274 -9.20 -15.50 11.34
CA PRO A 274 -10.25 -16.20 12.08
C PRO A 274 -10.95 -15.28 13.08
N GLY A 275 -12.29 -15.30 13.08
CA GLY A 275 -13.10 -14.45 13.97
C GLY A 275 -13.65 -13.19 13.31
N ALA A 276 -13.08 -12.74 12.19
CA ALA A 276 -13.81 -11.89 11.26
C ALA A 276 -15.04 -12.66 10.73
N CYS A 277 -16.08 -11.97 10.24
CA CYS A 277 -17.30 -12.62 9.73
C CYS A 277 -17.82 -13.73 10.68
N ALA A 278 -18.00 -13.40 11.97
CA ALA A 278 -18.20 -14.38 13.04
C ALA A 278 -19.43 -15.31 12.84
N ASP A 279 -20.42 -14.88 12.08
CA ASP A 279 -21.61 -15.68 11.74
C ASP A 279 -21.31 -16.75 10.69
N PHE A 280 -20.18 -16.64 9.98
CA PHE A 280 -19.78 -17.51 8.87
C PHE A 280 -18.48 -18.28 9.13
N LYS A 281 -18.16 -18.58 10.39
CA LYS A 281 -16.90 -19.25 10.82
C LYS A 281 -16.52 -20.55 10.09
N ILE A 282 -17.48 -21.24 9.49
CA ILE A 282 -17.26 -22.52 8.79
C ILE A 282 -16.88 -22.28 7.32
N ASP A 283 -17.20 -21.11 6.79
CA ASP A 283 -16.98 -20.78 5.38
C ASP A 283 -15.52 -20.38 5.12
N LEU A 284 -14.75 -21.36 4.64
CA LEU A 284 -13.32 -21.21 4.36
C LEU A 284 -13.02 -20.26 3.19
N ARG A 285 -14.04 -19.73 2.50
CA ARG A 285 -13.84 -18.72 1.45
C ARG A 285 -13.35 -17.39 2.00
N TYR A 286 -13.61 -17.10 3.28
CA TYR A 286 -13.25 -15.82 3.86
C TYR A 286 -11.88 -15.82 4.52
N PHE A 287 -11.49 -16.94 5.12
CA PHE A 287 -10.41 -16.97 6.10
C PHE A 287 -9.05 -17.28 5.50
N TYR A 288 -8.03 -16.59 6.01
CA TYR A 288 -6.64 -16.81 5.70
C TYR A 288 -6.26 -18.27 5.93
N ASN A 289 -5.66 -18.89 4.93
CA ASN A 289 -5.17 -20.26 4.97
C ASN A 289 -3.65 -20.29 4.72
N GLU A 290 -2.92 -20.67 5.77
CA GLU A 290 -1.46 -20.79 5.73
C GLU A 290 -0.98 -21.82 4.71
N LYS A 291 -1.70 -22.93 4.51
CA LYS A 291 -1.27 -24.01 3.62
C LYS A 291 -1.45 -23.68 2.15
N GLU A 292 -2.41 -22.81 1.86
CA GLU A 292 -2.69 -22.34 0.51
C GLU A 292 -1.95 -21.04 0.18
N HIS A 293 -1.16 -20.51 1.13
CA HIS A 293 -0.32 -19.32 0.95
C HIS A 293 -1.14 -18.12 0.45
N ASP A 294 -2.20 -17.78 1.18
CA ASP A 294 -3.01 -16.61 0.85
C ASP A 294 -2.14 -15.34 0.82
N PHE A 295 -2.32 -14.54 -0.22
CA PHE A 295 -1.35 -13.51 -0.59
C PHE A 295 -1.39 -12.28 0.33
N VAL A 296 -2.58 -11.88 0.79
CA VAL A 296 -2.78 -10.75 1.71
C VAL A 296 -3.78 -11.14 2.79
N VAL A 297 -3.47 -10.78 4.03
CA VAL A 297 -4.40 -10.81 5.15
C VAL A 297 -4.86 -9.39 5.48
N ASN A 298 -6.16 -9.23 5.74
CA ASN A 298 -6.79 -7.98 6.14
C ASN A 298 -7.49 -8.15 7.49
N MET A 299 -7.01 -7.44 8.51
CA MET A 299 -7.61 -7.42 9.84
C MET A 299 -8.84 -6.49 9.90
N ALA A 300 -9.71 -6.55 8.89
CA ALA A 300 -10.88 -5.69 8.74
C ALA A 300 -11.81 -5.77 9.95
N GLY A 301 -12.15 -4.63 10.54
CA GLY A 301 -13.05 -4.58 11.70
C GLY A 301 -12.49 -5.20 12.98
N CYS A 302 -11.17 -5.40 13.09
CA CYS A 302 -10.53 -5.92 14.30
C CYS A 302 -10.77 -5.03 15.53
N ASN A 303 -11.06 -3.74 15.34
CA ASN A 303 -11.41 -2.80 16.40
C ASN A 303 -12.80 -3.06 17.02
N PHE A 304 -13.63 -3.89 16.39
CA PHE A 304 -14.96 -4.27 16.89
C PHE A 304 -14.90 -5.63 17.60
N GLY A 305 -14.40 -5.61 18.85
CA GLY A 305 -14.40 -6.80 19.72
C GLY A 305 -13.30 -7.82 19.43
N ARG A 306 -12.30 -7.47 18.61
CA ARG A 306 -11.08 -8.26 18.38
C ARG A 306 -9.84 -7.44 18.76
N ASP A 307 -8.64 -7.97 18.49
CA ASP A 307 -7.37 -7.31 18.83
C ASP A 307 -6.53 -7.07 17.57
N CYS A 308 -6.64 -5.86 17.00
CA CYS A 308 -5.89 -5.46 15.82
C CYS A 308 -4.38 -5.64 15.97
N TRP A 309 -3.84 -5.30 17.14
CA TRP A 309 -2.40 -5.37 17.38
C TRP A 309 -1.93 -6.81 17.54
N GLY A 310 -2.67 -7.61 18.31
CA GLY A 310 -2.43 -9.04 18.47
C GLY A 310 -2.44 -9.76 17.13
N GLU A 311 -3.46 -9.52 16.30
CA GLU A 311 -3.58 -10.10 14.96
C GLU A 311 -2.44 -9.66 14.04
N MET A 312 -2.15 -8.36 13.94
CA MET A 312 -1.03 -7.84 13.14
C MET A 312 0.31 -8.45 13.55
N ARG A 313 0.57 -8.55 14.86
CA ARG A 313 1.79 -9.18 15.39
C ARG A 313 1.84 -10.67 15.03
N GLN A 314 0.74 -11.40 15.19
CA GLN A 314 0.66 -12.82 14.87
C GLN A 314 0.98 -13.09 13.40
N TYR A 315 0.34 -12.38 12.47
CA TYR A 315 0.59 -12.55 11.04
C TYR A 315 1.98 -12.09 10.63
N THR A 316 2.53 -11.05 11.25
CA THR A 316 3.93 -10.64 11.03
C THR A 316 4.90 -11.76 11.43
N GLN A 317 4.69 -12.39 12.58
CA GLN A 317 5.52 -13.51 13.05
C GLN A 317 5.36 -14.74 12.14
N LEU A 318 4.13 -15.01 11.69
CA LEU A 318 3.85 -16.09 10.76
C LEU A 318 4.59 -15.86 9.43
N MET A 319 4.44 -14.68 8.83
CA MET A 319 5.15 -14.29 7.60
C MET A 319 6.67 -14.45 7.76
N GLN A 320 7.24 -13.98 8.86
CA GLN A 320 8.68 -14.14 9.15
C GLN A 320 9.09 -15.61 9.28
N THR A 321 8.22 -16.46 9.81
CA THR A 321 8.47 -17.90 9.97
C THR A 321 8.43 -18.61 8.62
N LEU A 322 7.39 -18.36 7.83
CA LEU A 322 7.22 -18.91 6.47
C LEU A 322 8.39 -18.50 5.56
N HIS A 323 8.87 -17.26 5.71
CA HIS A 323 9.91 -16.68 4.86
C HIS A 323 11.27 -16.54 5.56
N ARG A 324 11.56 -17.34 6.60
CA ARG A 324 12.74 -17.17 7.47
C ARG A 324 14.09 -17.15 6.75
N ARG A 325 14.24 -17.96 5.70
CA ARG A 325 15.47 -17.99 4.87
C ARG A 325 15.66 -16.70 4.07
N TRP A 326 14.57 -16.02 3.76
CA TRP A 326 14.54 -14.79 2.99
C TRP A 326 14.63 -13.55 3.89
N TYR A 327 13.94 -13.56 5.03
CA TYR A 327 13.92 -12.44 5.96
C TYR A 327 15.32 -12.06 6.45
N SER A 328 16.21 -13.04 6.69
CA SER A 328 17.59 -12.81 7.12
C SER A 328 18.53 -12.21 6.06
N MET A 329 18.11 -12.12 4.79
CA MET A 329 18.92 -11.49 3.73
C MET A 329 18.55 -10.03 3.46
N PHE A 330 17.36 -9.58 3.88
CA PHE A 330 16.82 -8.27 3.52
C PHE A 330 16.46 -7.39 4.74
N PHE A 331 16.45 -7.98 5.94
CA PHE A 331 16.29 -7.34 7.24
C PHE A 331 17.33 -7.91 8.20
#